data_AF-A0A1F7YEI5-F1
#
_entry.id   AF-A0A1F7YEI5-F1
#
_cell.length_a   1.000
_cell.length_b   1.000
_cell.length_c   1.000
_cell.angle_alpha   90.00
_cell.angle_beta   90.00
_cell.angle_gamma   90.00
#
_symmetry.space_group_name_H-M   'P 1'
#
loop_
_entity.id
_entity.type
_entity.pdbx_description
1 polymer ?
#
loop_
_entity_poly.entity_id
_entity_poly.type
_entity_poly.pdbx_seq_one_letter_code
_entity_poly.pdbx_strand_id
1 'polypeptide(L)'
;MIIATYARVSTQRQENEETIETQIMAINDFVAKNSHTVVKEYRDDGWSGTILARPSLDELRLDARKKIWEAVLIYDPDRLARKYSYQELVTDELNELGIQVLYVTTPPPKDDGDRLLYGVKGLFAEYERARIAERFRLGKLRKARDGNVVTSQAPFGYDYVFKQGNTHGYYKVNTQEAEIVKMIFRWVANERITIRTIVKRLKKMGIKPRRSQREVWNTSTLSTLLRRKDYIGTTYYNRSYAVIPVHPLKETKYKKVKKTSRRFKPKDDWIAISVPAILDENLYIKVQKQLKENYELTARNVKNQYLLSGKIYCSCGRRRTGEGPQKGKHLYYRCTDRVLMHPLPRKCHEEGINARIADKLVWDGISNYMTSPKILKDQVKRWMTEQKQEVKQADKSVEELQKELVRIKNEEQRYIKAYGAEMIDTDQLKDSTEDLKKQKKSIEQQIYSMQRDTVIGKVNYPDDKEIDEFCKIAYKVIGDMGFEAKQSVVRKVVDTIVGTQLDIKVYGHLPINTSIIANIWKGGTQDVKFQTSSRDSWSTKCREEHAF
;
A
#
# COMPACT_ATOMS: atom_id res chain seq x y z
N MET A 1 -4.88 57.92 27.08
CA MET A 1 -4.41 57.35 25.79
C MET A 1 -5.56 56.61 25.14
N ILE A 2 -5.70 56.77 23.84
CA ILE A 2 -6.73 56.13 23.03
C ILE A 2 -6.16 54.83 22.48
N ILE A 3 -6.74 53.68 22.84
CA ILE A 3 -6.14 52.37 22.55
C ILE A 3 -7.08 51.41 21.82
N ALA A 4 -6.49 50.44 21.13
CA ALA A 4 -7.16 49.22 20.68
C ALA A 4 -6.71 48.01 21.50
N THR A 5 -7.50 46.94 21.52
CA THR A 5 -7.12 45.67 22.17
C THR A 5 -7.05 44.53 21.16
N TYR A 6 -6.10 43.61 21.33
CA TYR A 6 -6.01 42.40 20.52
C TYR A 6 -5.92 41.14 21.38
N ALA A 7 -6.87 40.22 21.18
CA ALA A 7 -6.93 38.93 21.87
C ALA A 7 -6.94 37.78 20.88
N ARG A 8 -6.25 36.67 21.23
CA ARG A 8 -6.14 35.49 20.37
C ARG A 8 -6.17 34.19 21.17
N VAL A 9 -6.96 33.23 20.70
CA VAL A 9 -6.91 31.83 21.19
C VAL A 9 -6.81 30.87 20.02
N SER A 10 -6.00 29.82 20.17
CA SER A 10 -5.99 28.72 19.21
C SER A 10 -6.96 27.64 19.68
N THR A 11 -7.78 27.10 18.78
CA THR A 11 -8.75 25.98 19.03
C THR A 11 -8.16 24.80 19.80
N GLN A 12 -6.85 24.57 19.71
CA GLN A 12 -6.14 23.46 20.36
C GLN A 12 -5.76 23.71 21.83
N ARG A 13 -5.91 24.95 22.34
CA ARG A 13 -5.59 25.33 23.72
C ARG A 13 -6.83 25.61 24.59
N GLN A 14 -8.04 25.53 24.02
CA GLN A 14 -9.27 25.67 24.81
C GLN A 14 -9.41 24.60 25.90
N GLU A 15 -8.72 23.46 25.80
CA GLU A 15 -8.71 22.41 26.84
C GLU A 15 -7.70 22.65 27.97
N ASN A 16 -6.63 23.42 27.76
CA ASN A 16 -5.51 23.55 28.71
C ASN A 16 -5.15 25.03 28.98
N GLU A 17 -5.98 25.72 29.77
CA GLU A 17 -5.56 26.82 30.68
C GLU A 17 -5.79 28.30 30.32
N GLU A 18 -6.20 28.73 29.12
CA GLU A 18 -6.56 30.16 28.93
C GLU A 18 -7.64 30.38 27.86
N THR A 19 -8.85 30.67 28.32
CA THR A 19 -9.94 31.11 27.43
C THR A 19 -9.66 32.53 26.95
N ILE A 20 -10.30 32.92 25.84
CA ILE A 20 -10.18 34.29 25.31
C ILE A 20 -10.74 35.30 26.33
N GLU A 21 -11.69 34.84 27.17
CA GLU A 21 -12.30 35.59 28.25
C GLU A 21 -11.29 35.95 29.34
N THR A 22 -10.40 35.02 29.75
CA THR A 22 -9.35 35.33 30.74
C THR A 22 -8.40 36.41 30.25
N GLN A 23 -8.05 36.40 28.96
CA GLN A 23 -7.23 37.46 28.36
C GLN A 23 -7.97 38.80 28.36
N ILE A 24 -9.25 38.80 27.97
CA ILE A 24 -10.08 40.01 27.94
C ILE A 24 -10.24 40.58 29.35
N MET A 25 -10.46 39.75 30.37
CA MET A 25 -10.53 40.20 31.76
C MET A 25 -9.24 40.90 32.19
N ALA A 26 -8.08 40.26 31.97
CA ALA A 26 -6.79 40.86 32.33
C ALA A 26 -6.50 42.16 31.55
N ILE A 27 -6.90 42.24 30.28
CA ILE A 27 -6.81 43.46 29.48
C ILE A 27 -7.70 44.55 30.07
N ASN A 28 -8.96 44.24 30.41
CA ASN A 28 -9.90 45.20 30.99
C ASN A 28 -9.42 45.71 32.36
N ASP A 29 -8.88 44.84 33.21
CA ASP A 29 -8.29 45.23 34.50
C ASP A 29 -7.10 46.19 34.31
N PHE A 30 -6.26 45.93 33.30
CA PHE A 30 -5.14 46.81 32.96
C PHE A 30 -5.62 48.18 32.44
N VAL A 31 -6.67 48.19 31.62
CA VAL A 31 -7.28 49.42 31.09
C VAL A 31 -7.87 50.27 32.22
N ALA A 32 -8.60 49.65 33.14
CA ALA A 32 -9.22 50.33 34.28
C ALA A 32 -8.17 50.93 35.24
N LYS A 33 -7.07 50.21 35.49
CA LYS A 33 -5.96 50.71 36.34
C LYS A 33 -5.22 51.90 35.74
N ASN A 34 -5.10 51.98 34.41
CA ASN A 34 -4.31 53.01 33.73
C ASN A 34 -5.16 54.11 33.07
N SER A 35 -6.48 54.14 33.33
CA SER A 35 -7.43 55.12 32.78
C SER A 35 -7.33 55.29 31.25
N HIS A 36 -7.18 54.18 30.53
CA HIS A 36 -7.14 54.18 29.07
C HIS A 36 -8.56 54.09 28.46
N THR A 37 -8.75 54.63 27.25
CA THR A 37 -10.02 54.56 26.54
C THR A 37 -9.91 53.58 25.37
N VAL A 38 -10.68 52.49 25.42
CA VAL A 38 -10.69 51.46 24.36
C VAL A 38 -11.65 51.89 23.24
N VAL A 39 -11.14 52.05 22.02
CA VAL A 39 -11.94 52.44 20.84
C VAL A 39 -12.43 51.24 20.05
N LYS A 40 -11.61 50.18 20.00
CA LYS A 40 -11.91 48.99 19.21
C LYS A 40 -11.23 47.76 19.76
N GLU A 41 -11.93 46.63 19.67
CA GLU A 41 -11.43 45.33 20.10
C GLU A 41 -11.32 44.37 18.92
N TYR A 42 -10.17 43.71 18.79
CA TYR A 42 -9.88 42.75 17.74
C TYR A 42 -9.72 41.36 18.34
N ARG A 43 -10.51 40.40 17.85
CA ARG A 43 -10.61 39.07 18.45
C ARG A 43 -10.43 37.97 17.43
N ASP A 44 -9.29 37.30 17.51
CA ASP A 44 -9.00 36.10 16.71
C ASP A 44 -9.24 34.83 17.54
N ASP A 45 -10.49 34.34 17.55
CA ASP A 45 -10.83 33.03 18.13
C ASP A 45 -10.60 31.87 17.15
N GLY A 46 -9.93 30.83 17.65
CA GLY A 46 -9.58 29.63 16.91
C GLY A 46 -8.41 29.77 15.93
N TRP A 47 -7.62 30.84 15.99
CA TRP A 47 -6.49 31.11 15.09
C TRP A 47 -5.12 30.79 15.71
N SER A 48 -4.20 30.31 14.86
CA SER A 48 -2.85 29.94 15.30
C SER A 48 -1.91 31.14 15.28
N GLY A 49 -1.14 31.38 16.34
CA GLY A 49 -0.08 32.41 16.32
C GLY A 49 1.11 32.08 15.40
N THR A 50 1.12 30.94 14.71
CA THR A 50 2.23 30.58 13.78
C THR A 50 2.07 31.14 12.37
N ILE A 51 0.99 31.89 12.12
CA ILE A 51 0.63 32.50 10.83
C ILE A 51 0.37 33.99 11.04
N LEU A 52 0.75 34.80 10.05
CA LEU A 52 0.55 36.25 10.10
C LEU A 52 -0.89 36.61 9.67
N ALA A 53 -1.29 36.15 8.47
CA ALA A 53 -2.60 36.39 7.89
C ALA A 53 -3.72 35.86 8.80
N ARG A 54 -4.47 36.78 9.40
CA ARG A 54 -5.57 36.51 10.35
C ARG A 54 -6.60 37.62 10.22
N PRO A 55 -7.92 37.32 10.23
CA PRO A 55 -8.94 38.33 9.95
C PRO A 55 -8.86 39.56 10.85
N SER A 56 -8.83 39.39 12.18
CA SER A 56 -8.85 40.53 13.09
C SER A 56 -7.49 41.21 13.21
N LEU A 57 -6.38 40.48 13.04
CA LEU A 57 -5.06 41.13 12.96
C LEU A 57 -4.89 41.93 11.66
N ASP A 58 -5.36 41.43 10.54
CA ASP A 58 -5.30 42.15 9.26
C ASP A 58 -6.19 43.41 9.32
N GLU A 59 -7.36 43.31 9.94
CA GLU A 59 -8.22 44.47 10.21
C GLU A 59 -7.53 45.50 11.11
N LEU A 60 -6.90 45.05 12.20
CA LEU A 60 -6.11 45.90 13.10
C LEU A 60 -5.00 46.64 12.35
N ARG A 61 -4.24 45.95 11.49
CA ARG A 61 -3.15 46.55 10.71
C ARG A 61 -3.66 47.53 9.66
N LEU A 62 -4.83 47.28 9.07
CA LEU A 62 -5.48 48.22 8.14
C LEU A 62 -5.98 49.47 8.86
N ASP A 63 -6.59 49.30 10.04
CA ASP A 63 -7.12 50.40 10.84
C ASP A 63 -6.01 51.23 11.51
N ALA A 64 -4.86 50.62 11.82
CA ALA A 64 -3.66 51.33 12.28
C ALA A 64 -3.26 52.45 11.30
N ARG A 65 -3.38 52.23 9.98
CA ARG A 65 -3.08 53.24 8.95
C ARG A 65 -4.02 54.44 8.98
N LYS A 66 -5.23 54.27 9.54
CA LYS A 66 -6.21 55.35 9.70
C LYS A 66 -5.94 56.19 10.96
N LYS A 67 -5.00 55.77 11.83
CA LYS A 67 -4.62 56.44 13.09
C LYS A 67 -5.80 56.74 14.02
N ILE A 68 -6.73 55.79 14.11
CA ILE A 68 -7.91 55.88 15.00
C ILE A 68 -7.61 55.58 16.49
N TRP A 69 -6.39 55.14 16.81
CA TRP A 69 -5.88 54.89 18.16
C TRP A 69 -4.35 55.03 18.15
N GLU A 70 -3.77 55.31 19.32
CA GLU A 70 -2.35 55.64 19.51
C GLU A 70 -1.53 54.44 20.00
N ALA A 71 -2.19 53.43 20.57
CA ALA A 71 -1.54 52.20 21.02
C ALA A 71 -2.45 50.97 20.91
N VAL A 72 -1.84 49.78 20.81
CA VAL A 72 -2.53 48.50 20.92
C VAL A 72 -2.08 47.77 22.18
N LEU A 73 -3.05 47.29 22.97
CA LEU A 73 -2.84 46.48 24.15
C LEU A 73 -3.10 45.00 23.87
N ILE A 74 -2.12 44.16 24.23
CA ILE A 74 -2.12 42.71 24.01
C ILE A 74 -1.79 42.02 25.33
N TYR A 75 -2.36 40.85 25.61
CA TYR A 75 -2.08 40.14 26.87
C TYR A 75 -0.60 39.71 27.01
N ASP A 76 -0.07 39.03 25.99
CA ASP A 76 1.33 38.57 25.95
C ASP A 76 1.87 38.59 24.49
N PRO A 77 3.20 38.61 24.29
CA PRO A 77 3.80 38.58 22.94
C PRO A 77 3.39 37.35 22.11
N ASP A 78 3.22 36.19 22.76
CA ASP A 78 2.77 34.96 22.11
C ASP A 78 1.34 35.08 21.55
N ARG A 79 0.49 36.00 22.06
CA ARG A 79 -0.82 36.33 21.47
C ARG A 79 -0.66 37.07 20.16
N LEU A 80 0.25 38.03 20.08
CA LEU A 80 0.54 38.73 18.83
C LEU A 80 1.04 37.74 17.77
N ALA A 81 2.08 36.95 18.06
CA ALA A 81 2.48 35.82 17.23
C ALA A 81 3.35 34.84 18.04
N ARG A 82 3.39 33.55 17.65
CA ARG A 82 4.29 32.55 18.26
C ARG A 82 5.68 32.52 17.63
N LYS A 83 5.82 33.10 16.43
CA LYS A 83 7.11 33.26 15.75
C LYS A 83 7.63 34.64 16.07
N TYR A 84 8.85 34.73 16.54
CA TYR A 84 9.46 36.01 16.91
C TYR A 84 9.53 36.96 15.70
N SER A 85 9.93 36.44 14.54
CA SER A 85 9.95 37.19 13.27
C SER A 85 8.61 37.85 12.90
N TYR A 86 7.47 37.27 13.28
CA TYR A 86 6.16 37.86 13.02
C TYR A 86 5.73 38.84 14.11
N GLN A 87 6.19 38.66 15.36
CA GLN A 87 6.00 39.65 16.41
C GLN A 87 6.71 40.93 16.00
N GLU A 88 8.01 40.83 15.68
CA GLU A 88 8.84 41.99 15.34
C GLU A 88 8.31 42.72 14.11
N LEU A 89 7.96 41.99 13.04
CA LEU A 89 7.39 42.58 11.83
C LEU A 89 6.13 43.43 12.10
N VAL A 90 5.21 42.94 12.92
CA VAL A 90 3.97 43.68 13.22
C VAL A 90 4.26 44.84 14.17
N THR A 91 5.16 44.64 15.14
CA THR A 91 5.57 45.70 16.06
C THR A 91 6.28 46.83 15.34
N ASP A 92 7.20 46.53 14.41
CA ASP A 92 7.83 47.52 13.52
C ASP A 92 6.82 48.27 12.68
N GLU A 93 5.92 47.55 11.99
CA GLU A 93 4.88 48.17 11.16
C GLU A 93 4.01 49.17 11.96
N LEU A 94 3.66 48.82 13.20
CA LEU A 94 2.88 49.71 14.06
C LEU A 94 3.72 50.89 14.58
N ASN A 95 4.95 50.65 15.02
CA ASN A 95 5.85 51.70 15.50
C ASN A 95 6.18 52.73 14.41
N GLU A 96 6.39 52.31 13.16
CA GLU A 96 6.59 53.19 12.00
C GLU A 96 5.39 54.11 11.74
N LEU A 97 4.17 53.65 12.09
CA LEU A 97 2.96 54.46 12.01
C LEU A 97 2.76 55.39 13.23
N GLY A 98 3.68 55.34 14.20
CA GLY A 98 3.61 56.08 15.46
C GLY A 98 2.70 55.43 16.50
N ILE A 99 2.41 54.14 16.36
CA ILE A 99 1.50 53.39 17.22
C ILE A 99 2.30 52.51 18.18
N GLN A 100 2.06 52.66 19.48
CA GLN A 100 2.76 51.90 20.51
C GLN A 100 2.16 50.50 20.72
N VAL A 101 3.01 49.48 20.84
CA VAL A 101 2.57 48.10 21.21
C VAL A 101 2.82 47.86 22.70
N LEU A 102 1.76 47.53 23.43
CA LEU A 102 1.78 47.29 24.88
C LEU A 102 1.41 45.85 25.22
N TYR A 103 2.10 45.28 26.20
CA TYR A 103 1.81 43.95 26.72
C TYR A 103 1.39 43.98 28.20
N VAL A 104 0.40 43.18 28.60
CA VAL A 104 -0.04 43.08 30.01
C VAL A 104 1.00 42.33 30.85
N THR A 105 1.60 41.27 30.31
CA THR A 105 2.51 40.37 31.04
C THR A 105 3.98 40.77 30.97
N THR A 106 4.37 41.59 30.00
CA THR A 106 5.78 41.92 29.73
C THR A 106 5.94 43.43 29.67
N PRO A 107 6.84 44.04 30.48
CA PRO A 107 7.12 45.45 30.36
C PRO A 107 7.74 45.76 28.99
N PRO A 108 7.46 46.93 28.39
CA PRO A 108 8.06 47.32 27.12
C PRO A 108 9.59 47.40 27.26
N PRO A 109 10.37 47.03 26.21
CA PRO A 109 11.82 47.21 26.23
C PRO A 109 12.17 48.69 26.43
N LYS A 110 13.15 48.96 27.30
CA LYS A 110 13.48 50.33 27.72
C LYS A 110 14.41 51.05 26.76
N ASP A 111 15.23 50.29 26.02
CA ASP A 111 16.17 50.81 25.04
C ASP A 111 16.35 49.83 23.85
N ASP A 112 17.08 50.28 22.83
CA ASP A 112 17.38 49.49 21.62
C ASP A 112 18.19 48.22 21.93
N GLY A 113 18.98 48.23 23.02
CA GLY A 113 19.77 47.09 23.48
C GLY A 113 18.89 45.97 24.06
N ASP A 114 17.90 46.33 24.88
CA ASP A 114 16.87 45.43 25.39
C ASP A 114 16.08 44.82 24.23
N ARG A 115 15.70 45.62 23.24
CA ARG A 115 14.99 45.15 22.05
C ARG A 115 15.79 44.11 21.26
N LEU A 116 17.08 44.38 21.03
CA LEU A 116 18.00 43.41 20.42
C LEU A 116 18.13 42.13 21.25
N LEU A 117 18.25 42.25 22.58
CA LEU A 117 18.37 41.11 23.49
C LEU A 117 17.12 40.23 23.46
N TYR A 118 15.93 40.82 23.40
CA TYR A 118 14.67 40.08 23.24
C TYR A 118 14.64 39.31 21.92
N GLY A 119 15.10 39.91 20.83
CA GLY A 119 15.15 39.21 19.55
C GLY A 119 16.15 38.08 19.48
N VAL A 120 17.33 38.29 20.05
CA VAL A 120 18.33 37.22 20.21
C VAL A 120 17.76 36.06 21.03
N LYS A 121 17.10 36.33 22.16
CA LYS A 121 16.43 35.28 22.97
C LYS A 121 15.35 34.53 22.19
N GLY A 122 14.55 35.24 21.39
CA GLY A 122 13.52 34.65 20.53
C GLY A 122 14.10 33.70 19.48
N LEU A 123 15.18 34.10 18.81
CA LEU A 123 15.89 33.28 17.83
C LEU A 123 16.53 32.04 18.48
N PHE A 124 17.16 32.19 19.64
CA PHE A 124 17.70 31.04 20.38
C PHE A 124 16.61 30.04 20.79
N ALA A 125 15.44 30.52 21.21
CA ALA A 125 14.31 29.65 21.53
C ALA A 125 13.77 28.90 20.29
N GLU A 126 13.72 29.55 19.12
CA GLU A 126 13.38 28.88 17.85
C GLU A 126 14.43 27.82 17.45
N TYR A 127 15.71 28.17 17.53
CA TYR A 127 16.82 27.27 17.23
C TYR A 127 16.81 26.04 18.14
N GLU A 128 16.68 26.22 19.45
CA GLU A 128 16.70 25.11 20.40
C GLU A 128 15.49 24.17 20.19
N ARG A 129 14.31 24.71 19.89
CA ARG A 129 13.14 23.89 19.52
C ARG A 129 13.40 23.04 18.26
N ALA A 130 14.01 23.63 17.23
CA ALA A 130 14.37 22.91 16.01
C ALA A 130 15.42 21.82 16.28
N ARG A 131 16.44 22.14 17.07
CA ARG A 131 17.52 21.21 17.45
C ARG A 131 17.02 20.04 18.28
N ILE A 132 16.13 20.29 19.24
CA ILE A 132 15.47 19.26 20.04
C ILE A 132 14.66 18.33 19.14
N ALA A 133 13.84 18.88 18.24
CA ALA A 133 13.04 18.08 17.30
C ALA A 133 13.91 17.17 16.42
N GLU A 134 15.03 17.69 15.92
CA GLU A 134 15.97 16.92 15.10
C GLU A 134 16.68 15.82 15.92
N ARG A 135 17.15 16.12 17.13
CA ARG A 135 17.72 15.13 18.04
C ARG A 135 16.74 14.00 18.35
N PHE A 136 15.48 14.32 18.63
CA PHE A 136 14.43 13.31 18.85
C PHE A 136 14.19 12.45 17.60
N ARG A 137 14.22 13.05 16.40
CA ARG A 137 14.06 12.33 15.13
C ARG A 137 15.22 11.36 14.91
N LEU A 138 16.46 11.82 15.07
CA LEU A 138 17.66 11.01 14.94
C LEU A 138 17.71 9.89 15.97
N GLY A 139 17.37 10.18 17.23
CA GLY A 139 17.29 9.16 18.29
C GLY A 139 16.28 8.04 17.97
N LYS A 140 15.12 8.38 17.41
CA LYS A 140 14.13 7.39 16.94
C LYS A 140 14.64 6.56 15.78
N LEU A 141 15.33 7.18 14.81
CA LEU A 141 15.92 6.45 13.68
C LEU A 141 17.04 5.51 14.12
N ARG A 142 17.92 5.95 15.02
CA ARG A 142 18.97 5.11 15.62
C ARG A 142 18.35 3.91 16.32
N LYS A 143 17.38 4.15 17.21
CA LYS A 143 16.66 3.09 17.92
C LYS A 143 16.04 2.06 16.96
N ALA A 144 15.44 2.50 15.85
CA ALA A 144 14.89 1.59 14.84
C ALA A 144 15.98 0.78 14.12
N ARG A 145 17.13 1.39 13.78
CA ARG A 145 18.27 0.72 13.14
C ARG A 145 18.91 -0.31 14.06
N ASP A 146 18.92 -0.05 15.35
CA ASP A 146 19.36 -0.98 16.40
C ASP A 146 18.35 -2.14 16.62
N GLY A 147 17.32 -2.27 15.77
CA GLY A 147 16.33 -3.34 15.85
C GLY A 147 15.26 -3.16 16.93
N ASN A 148 15.17 -1.98 17.55
CA ASN A 148 14.21 -1.74 18.64
C ASN A 148 12.91 -1.11 18.15
N VAL A 149 11.78 -1.56 18.69
CA VAL A 149 10.47 -1.01 18.34
C VAL A 149 10.33 0.42 18.86
N VAL A 150 10.04 1.35 17.94
CA VAL A 150 9.91 2.80 18.24
C VAL A 150 8.45 3.19 18.53
N THR A 151 7.48 2.41 18.07
CA THR A 151 6.07 2.71 18.22
C THR A 151 5.58 2.37 19.63
N SER A 152 4.76 3.24 20.22
CA SER A 152 4.13 3.00 21.53
C SER A 152 2.91 2.06 21.48
N GLN A 153 2.61 1.47 20.33
CA GLN A 153 1.38 0.74 20.10
C GLN A 153 1.63 -0.50 19.23
N ALA A 154 1.13 -1.64 19.71
CA ALA A 154 1.23 -2.90 19.00
C ALA A 154 0.03 -3.11 18.04
N PRO A 155 0.22 -3.83 16.91
CA PRO A 155 -0.87 -4.37 16.11
C PRO A 155 -1.76 -5.32 16.92
N PHE A 156 -3.02 -5.50 16.51
CA PHE A 156 -3.89 -6.55 17.06
C PHE A 156 -3.24 -7.94 16.90
N GLY A 157 -3.23 -8.76 17.94
CA GLY A 157 -2.43 -10.00 18.02
C GLY A 157 -1.14 -9.86 18.84
N TYR A 158 -0.75 -8.64 19.18
CA TYR A 158 0.44 -8.33 19.98
C TYR A 158 0.11 -7.37 21.11
N ASP A 159 0.78 -7.54 22.24
CA ASP A 159 0.87 -6.55 23.30
C ASP A 159 2.20 -5.82 23.23
N TYR A 160 2.18 -4.50 23.46
CA TYR A 160 3.39 -3.70 23.55
C TYR A 160 3.89 -3.70 24.99
N VAL A 161 5.06 -4.26 25.22
CA VAL A 161 5.74 -4.20 26.53
C VAL A 161 6.57 -2.93 26.56
N PHE A 162 6.29 -2.05 27.53
CA PHE A 162 7.04 -0.81 27.71
C PHE A 162 8.49 -1.09 28.13
N LYS A 163 9.37 -0.11 27.89
CA LYS A 163 10.77 -0.18 28.32
C LYS A 163 10.82 -0.43 29.84
N GLN A 164 11.55 -1.47 30.27
CA GLN A 164 11.83 -1.75 31.67
C GLN A 164 13.35 -1.82 31.86
N GLY A 165 13.89 -0.96 32.72
CA GLY A 165 15.34 -0.87 32.94
C GLY A 165 16.13 -0.65 31.65
N ASN A 166 17.02 -1.59 31.33
CA ASN A 166 17.87 -1.54 30.13
C ASN A 166 17.24 -2.19 28.88
N THR A 167 16.08 -2.85 29.02
CA THR A 167 15.42 -3.56 27.91
C THR A 167 14.48 -2.63 27.16
N HIS A 168 14.71 -2.45 25.87
CA HIS A 168 13.83 -1.67 25.00
C HIS A 168 12.45 -2.30 24.88
N GLY A 169 11.43 -1.46 24.65
CA GLY A 169 10.07 -1.95 24.41
C GLY A 169 9.98 -2.83 23.16
N TYR A 170 9.23 -3.93 23.27
CA TYR A 170 9.09 -4.95 22.23
C TYR A 170 7.65 -5.45 22.13
N TYR A 171 7.35 -6.22 21.09
CA TYR A 171 6.05 -6.87 20.92
C TYR A 171 6.05 -8.26 21.55
N LYS A 172 5.09 -8.52 22.44
CA LYS A 172 4.80 -9.84 22.99
C LYS A 172 3.55 -10.39 22.30
N VAL A 173 3.57 -11.65 21.87
CA VAL A 173 2.40 -12.28 21.24
C VAL A 173 1.29 -12.43 22.28
N ASN A 174 0.10 -11.93 21.95
CA ASN A 174 -1.10 -12.20 22.73
C ASN A 174 -1.78 -13.44 22.14
N THR A 175 -1.78 -14.55 22.86
CA THR A 175 -2.25 -15.85 22.33
C THR A 175 -3.71 -15.80 21.88
N GLN A 176 -4.59 -15.14 22.64
CA GLN A 176 -6.02 -15.04 22.31
C GLN A 176 -6.25 -14.21 21.04
N GLU A 177 -5.65 -13.02 20.96
CA GLU A 177 -5.77 -12.17 19.76
C GLU A 177 -5.05 -12.80 18.54
N ALA A 178 -3.94 -13.50 18.76
CA ALA A 178 -3.18 -14.17 17.71
C ALA A 178 -3.98 -15.30 17.03
N GLU A 179 -4.76 -16.08 17.79
CA GLU A 179 -5.65 -17.10 17.22
C GLU A 179 -6.75 -16.47 16.36
N ILE A 180 -7.29 -15.32 16.77
CA ILE A 180 -8.24 -14.56 15.96
C ILE A 180 -7.59 -14.07 14.66
N VAL A 181 -6.35 -13.59 14.71
CA VAL A 181 -5.59 -13.20 13.51
C VAL A 181 -5.41 -14.40 12.58
N LYS A 182 -4.93 -15.55 13.08
CA LYS A 182 -4.79 -16.78 12.30
C LYS A 182 -6.11 -17.19 11.64
N MET A 183 -7.21 -17.13 12.39
CA MET A 183 -8.55 -17.43 11.90
C MET A 183 -8.98 -16.48 10.76
N ILE A 184 -8.79 -15.18 10.93
CA ILE A 184 -9.10 -14.17 9.89
C ILE A 184 -8.30 -14.44 8.61
N PHE A 185 -7.01 -14.75 8.73
CA PHE A 185 -6.17 -15.08 7.57
C PHE A 185 -6.60 -16.38 6.89
N ARG A 186 -6.96 -17.42 7.66
CA ARG A 186 -7.50 -18.69 7.11
C ARG A 186 -8.81 -18.49 6.37
N TRP A 187 -9.72 -17.65 6.88
CA TRP A 187 -10.96 -17.33 6.19
C TRP A 187 -10.72 -16.69 4.82
N VAL A 188 -9.74 -15.78 4.72
CA VAL A 188 -9.38 -15.19 3.42
C VAL A 188 -8.69 -16.22 2.52
N ALA A 189 -7.73 -16.98 3.04
CA ALA A 189 -6.94 -17.90 2.24
C ALA A 189 -7.74 -19.11 1.74
N ASN A 190 -8.53 -19.74 2.61
CA ASN A 190 -9.18 -21.02 2.34
C ASN A 190 -10.63 -20.85 1.91
N GLU A 191 -11.40 -19.99 2.60
CA GLU A 191 -12.82 -19.77 2.30
C GLU A 191 -13.06 -18.63 1.29
N ARG A 192 -12.01 -17.86 0.95
CA ARG A 192 -12.04 -16.73 0.00
C ARG A 192 -13.12 -15.68 0.30
N ILE A 193 -13.53 -15.55 1.57
CA ILE A 193 -14.59 -14.62 1.94
C ILE A 193 -14.14 -13.15 1.89
N THR A 194 -15.07 -12.26 1.56
CA THR A 194 -14.78 -10.82 1.48
C THR A 194 -14.53 -10.21 2.86
N ILE A 195 -13.78 -9.11 2.92
CA ILE A 195 -13.54 -8.35 4.16
C ILE A 195 -14.86 -7.94 4.83
N ARG A 196 -15.90 -7.61 4.05
CA ARG A 196 -17.22 -7.23 4.58
C ARG A 196 -17.91 -8.42 5.24
N THR A 197 -17.78 -9.62 4.67
CA THR A 197 -18.29 -10.86 5.26
C THR A 197 -17.53 -11.19 6.55
N ILE A 198 -16.21 -10.97 6.59
CA ILE A 198 -15.41 -11.12 7.82
C ILE A 198 -15.93 -10.21 8.93
N VAL A 199 -16.20 -8.93 8.65
CA VAL A 199 -16.78 -8.01 9.64
C VAL A 199 -18.10 -8.55 10.19
N LYS A 200 -19.00 -9.03 9.32
CA LYS A 200 -20.28 -9.62 9.74
C LYS A 200 -20.08 -10.86 10.63
N ARG A 201 -19.15 -11.74 10.27
CA ARG A 201 -18.85 -12.98 11.02
C ARG A 201 -18.24 -12.66 12.38
N LEU A 202 -17.25 -11.75 12.45
CA LEU A 202 -16.65 -11.29 13.71
C LEU A 202 -17.70 -10.66 14.63
N LYS A 203 -18.62 -9.85 14.08
CA LYS A 203 -19.73 -9.27 14.85
C LYS A 203 -20.65 -10.36 15.41
N LYS A 204 -21.01 -11.36 14.60
CA LYS A 204 -21.85 -12.50 15.03
C LYS A 204 -21.18 -13.32 16.15
N MET A 205 -19.85 -13.43 16.13
CA MET A 205 -19.06 -14.13 17.15
C MET A 205 -18.75 -13.27 18.39
N GLY A 206 -19.19 -12.00 18.44
CA GLY A 206 -18.89 -11.09 19.55
C GLY A 206 -17.44 -10.62 19.65
N ILE A 207 -16.63 -10.80 18.60
CA ILE A 207 -15.20 -10.43 18.60
C ILE A 207 -15.05 -8.94 18.29
N LYS A 208 -14.66 -8.16 19.29
CA LYS A 208 -14.52 -6.69 19.21
C LYS A 208 -13.06 -6.26 18.91
N PRO A 209 -12.84 -5.18 18.15
CA PRO A 209 -11.51 -4.58 18.00
C PRO A 209 -11.12 -3.79 19.26
N ARG A 210 -9.83 -3.79 19.62
CA ARG A 210 -9.32 -3.18 20.88
C ARG A 210 -9.69 -1.71 21.11
N ARG A 211 -9.93 -0.91 20.05
CA ARG A 211 -10.08 0.55 20.14
C ARG A 211 -11.28 1.16 19.42
N SER A 212 -12.19 0.34 18.90
CA SER A 212 -13.38 0.91 18.24
C SER A 212 -14.42 1.27 19.28
N GLN A 213 -14.77 2.55 19.39
CA GLN A 213 -15.90 3.01 20.21
C GLN A 213 -17.23 2.39 19.76
N ARG A 214 -17.34 2.00 18.48
CA ARG A 214 -18.54 1.37 17.92
C ARG A 214 -18.59 -0.15 18.15
N GLU A 215 -17.59 -0.72 18.82
CA GLU A 215 -17.42 -2.16 19.07
C GLU A 215 -17.41 -3.06 17.83
N VAL A 216 -17.39 -2.48 16.62
CA VAL A 216 -17.41 -3.19 15.34
C VAL A 216 -16.12 -2.91 14.58
N TRP A 217 -15.62 -3.93 13.89
CA TRP A 217 -14.47 -3.83 12.99
C TRP A 217 -14.79 -2.97 11.76
N ASN A 218 -13.94 -1.99 11.49
CA ASN A 218 -13.98 -1.25 10.23
C ASN A 218 -13.28 -2.07 9.12
N THR A 219 -13.83 -2.04 7.91
CA THR A 219 -13.23 -2.70 6.73
C THR A 219 -11.82 -2.18 6.44
N SER A 220 -11.56 -0.89 6.67
CA SER A 220 -10.22 -0.29 6.53
C SER A 220 -9.21 -0.85 7.53
N THR A 221 -9.64 -1.08 8.78
CA THR A 221 -8.81 -1.69 9.84
C THR A 221 -8.42 -3.11 9.47
N LEU A 222 -9.39 -3.94 9.04
CA LEU A 222 -9.11 -5.32 8.61
C LEU A 222 -8.28 -5.37 7.32
N SER A 223 -8.54 -4.49 6.35
CA SER A 223 -7.74 -4.37 5.13
C SER A 223 -6.28 -4.01 5.45
N THR A 224 -6.07 -3.11 6.42
CA THR A 224 -4.73 -2.77 6.91
C THR A 224 -4.10 -3.97 7.60
N LEU A 225 -4.81 -4.62 8.52
CA LEU A 225 -4.38 -5.80 9.27
C LEU A 225 -3.88 -6.91 8.33
N LEU A 226 -4.68 -7.29 7.33
CA LEU A 226 -4.32 -8.34 6.37
C LEU A 226 -3.07 -8.01 5.54
N ARG A 227 -2.65 -6.74 5.45
CA ARG A 227 -1.48 -6.29 4.67
C ARG A 227 -0.23 -6.07 5.54
N ARG A 228 -0.34 -6.12 6.88
CA ARG A 228 0.83 -5.89 7.75
C ARG A 228 1.78 -7.08 7.67
N LYS A 229 3.07 -6.81 7.44
CA LYS A 229 4.15 -7.80 7.51
C LYS A 229 4.59 -8.11 8.95
N ASP A 230 4.07 -7.36 9.93
CA ASP A 230 4.34 -7.59 11.35
C ASP A 230 4.07 -9.06 11.74
N TYR A 231 3.02 -9.67 11.16
CA TYR A 231 2.59 -11.04 11.45
C TYR A 231 3.52 -12.15 10.93
N ILE A 232 4.37 -11.86 9.95
CA ILE A 232 5.41 -12.77 9.45
C ILE A 232 6.78 -12.48 10.10
N GLY A 233 6.80 -11.64 11.14
CA GLY A 233 7.98 -11.36 11.93
C GLY A 233 8.80 -10.14 11.51
N THR A 234 8.30 -9.30 10.61
CA THR A 234 9.01 -8.06 10.20
C THR A 234 8.12 -6.84 10.27
N THR A 235 8.45 -5.91 11.18
CA THR A 235 7.84 -4.58 11.21
C THR A 235 8.73 -3.52 10.56
N TYR A 236 8.16 -2.41 10.14
CA TYR A 236 8.88 -1.36 9.41
C TYR A 236 8.64 0.01 10.04
N TYR A 237 9.73 0.72 10.35
CA TYR A 237 9.72 2.13 10.76
C TYR A 237 10.02 3.06 9.57
N ASN A 238 9.75 4.36 9.73
CA ASN A 238 10.05 5.40 8.73
C ASN A 238 9.34 5.24 7.35
N ARG A 239 8.24 4.48 7.29
CA ARG A 239 7.54 4.17 6.01
C ARG A 239 6.91 5.37 5.32
N SER A 240 6.53 6.40 6.07
CA SER A 240 5.77 7.54 5.53
C SER A 240 6.01 8.81 6.31
N TYR A 241 5.68 9.93 5.67
CA TYR A 241 5.75 11.26 6.26
C TYR A 241 4.43 12.01 6.01
N ALA A 242 4.11 12.95 6.89
CA ALA A 242 2.90 13.74 6.80
C ALA A 242 3.05 14.84 5.74
N VAL A 243 2.02 15.03 4.91
CA VAL A 243 1.95 16.05 3.86
C VAL A 243 0.62 16.80 3.92
N ILE A 244 0.62 17.98 3.31
CA ILE A 244 -0.60 18.74 3.09
C ILE A 244 -1.51 17.94 2.14
N PRO A 245 -2.81 17.77 2.46
CA PRO A 245 -3.76 17.10 1.57
C PRO A 245 -3.93 17.89 0.27
N VAL A 246 -3.93 17.18 -0.88
CA VAL A 246 -4.17 17.79 -2.20
C VAL A 246 -5.62 18.29 -2.31
N HIS A 247 -6.57 17.55 -1.73
CA HIS A 247 -7.98 17.91 -1.67
C HIS A 247 -8.42 17.99 -0.20
N PRO A 248 -8.22 19.12 0.47
CA PRO A 248 -8.65 19.30 1.85
C PRO A 248 -10.18 19.25 1.95
N LEU A 249 -10.72 18.61 3.00
CA LEU A 249 -12.16 18.55 3.26
C LEU A 249 -12.78 19.92 3.59
N LYS A 250 -11.98 20.88 4.05
CA LYS A 250 -12.39 22.25 4.35
C LYS A 250 -11.33 23.21 3.83
N GLU A 251 -11.71 24.11 2.93
CA GLU A 251 -10.87 25.24 2.55
C GLU A 251 -10.92 26.27 3.68
N THR A 252 -9.75 26.63 4.19
CA THR A 252 -9.65 27.60 5.29
C THR A 252 -8.62 28.65 4.90
N LYS A 253 -9.09 29.81 4.41
CA LYS A 253 -8.27 30.90 3.86
C LYS A 253 -7.16 31.38 4.81
N TYR A 254 -7.38 31.24 6.11
CA TYR A 254 -6.50 31.76 7.15
C TYR A 254 -6.04 30.70 8.17
N LYS A 255 -6.44 29.41 8.10
CA LYS A 255 -6.06 28.44 9.16
C LYS A 255 -4.79 27.71 8.77
N LYS A 256 -3.97 27.35 9.77
CA LYS A 256 -2.78 26.52 9.56
C LYS A 256 -3.18 25.25 8.82
N VAL A 257 -2.66 25.10 7.60
CA VAL A 257 -2.88 23.92 6.77
C VAL A 257 -2.26 22.71 7.48
N LYS A 258 -3.11 21.84 8.02
CA LYS A 258 -2.68 20.65 8.75
C LYS A 258 -2.15 19.63 7.76
N LYS A 259 -0.99 19.04 8.06
CA LYS A 259 -0.45 17.88 7.33
C LYS A 259 -1.24 16.61 7.72
N THR A 260 -2.45 16.47 7.21
CA THR A 260 -3.37 15.36 7.54
C THR A 260 -3.23 14.15 6.63
N SER A 261 -2.61 14.31 5.45
CA SER A 261 -2.34 13.21 4.53
C SER A 261 -0.96 12.61 4.79
N ARG A 262 -0.73 11.36 4.35
CA ARG A 262 0.57 10.69 4.45
C ARG A 262 1.02 10.20 3.08
N ARG A 263 2.31 10.36 2.77
CA ARG A 263 2.96 9.76 1.60
C ARG A 263 3.99 8.73 2.04
N PHE A 264 4.04 7.62 1.32
CA PHE A 264 5.06 6.60 1.55
C PHE A 264 6.42 7.07 1.03
N LYS A 265 7.48 6.71 1.76
CA LYS A 265 8.86 6.84 1.29
C LYS A 265 9.22 5.66 0.37
N PRO A 266 10.27 5.78 -0.47
CA PRO A 266 10.88 4.64 -1.14
C PRO A 266 11.17 3.50 -0.16
N LYS A 267 11.12 2.25 -0.63
CA LYS A 267 11.27 1.08 0.25
C LYS A 267 12.66 1.00 0.90
N ASP A 268 13.68 1.55 0.25
CA ASP A 268 15.08 1.56 0.73
C ASP A 268 15.24 2.40 2.00
N ASP A 269 14.37 3.39 2.21
CA ASP A 269 14.34 4.21 3.43
C ASP A 269 13.65 3.51 4.62
N TRP A 270 13.02 2.35 4.39
CA TRP A 270 12.25 1.66 5.41
C TRP A 270 13.19 0.85 6.29
N ILE A 271 13.11 1.06 7.60
CA ILE A 271 13.94 0.35 8.55
C ILE A 271 13.18 -0.89 9.01
N ALA A 272 13.67 -2.07 8.65
CA ALA A 272 13.10 -3.35 9.06
C ALA A 272 13.52 -3.68 10.50
N ILE A 273 12.56 -4.10 11.31
CA ILE A 273 12.73 -4.48 12.71
C ILE A 273 12.14 -5.88 12.89
N SER A 274 12.90 -6.79 13.48
CA SER A 274 12.47 -8.16 13.75
C SER A 274 11.48 -8.19 14.92
N VAL A 275 10.37 -8.91 14.75
CA VAL A 275 9.32 -9.10 15.77
C VAL A 275 8.87 -10.56 15.78
N PRO A 276 8.25 -11.07 16.86
CA PRO A 276 7.78 -12.45 16.87
C PRO A 276 6.74 -12.71 15.77
N ALA A 277 6.87 -13.80 15.01
CA ALA A 277 5.91 -14.16 13.97
C ALA A 277 4.67 -14.86 14.57
N ILE A 278 3.48 -14.54 14.04
CA ILE A 278 2.21 -15.20 14.39
C ILE A 278 1.76 -16.15 13.27
N LEU A 279 2.14 -15.85 12.03
CA LEU A 279 1.71 -16.54 10.82
C LEU A 279 2.89 -17.14 10.07
N ASP A 280 2.63 -18.26 9.40
CA ASP A 280 3.53 -18.80 8.38
C ASP A 280 3.58 -17.90 7.14
N GLU A 281 4.74 -17.80 6.52
CA GLU A 281 4.97 -16.96 5.34
C GLU A 281 4.12 -17.41 4.15
N ASN A 282 3.94 -18.72 3.96
CA ASN A 282 3.13 -19.24 2.85
C ASN A 282 1.66 -18.84 2.98
N LEU A 283 1.11 -18.84 4.21
CA LEU A 283 -0.26 -18.40 4.46
C LEU A 283 -0.42 -16.90 4.15
N TYR A 284 0.55 -16.08 4.54
CA TYR A 284 0.54 -14.65 4.23
C TYR A 284 0.57 -14.39 2.72
N ILE A 285 1.45 -15.07 1.98
CA ILE A 285 1.56 -14.95 0.53
C ILE A 285 0.23 -15.33 -0.15
N LYS A 286 -0.40 -16.44 0.27
CA LYS A 286 -1.73 -16.85 -0.22
C LYS A 286 -2.78 -15.78 0.00
N VAL A 287 -2.82 -15.17 1.18
CA VAL A 287 -3.76 -14.07 1.47
C VAL A 287 -3.49 -12.85 0.59
N GLN A 288 -2.23 -12.43 0.40
CA GLN A 288 -1.92 -11.29 -0.48
C GLN A 288 -2.37 -11.56 -1.92
N LYS A 289 -2.14 -12.78 -2.42
CA LYS A 289 -2.60 -13.22 -3.73
C LYS A 289 -4.13 -13.16 -3.83
N GLN A 290 -4.84 -13.71 -2.85
CA GLN A 290 -6.31 -13.68 -2.83
C GLN A 290 -6.86 -12.25 -2.75
N LEU A 291 -6.23 -11.36 -1.98
CA LEU A 291 -6.64 -9.95 -1.91
C LEU A 291 -6.42 -9.22 -3.24
N LYS A 292 -5.35 -9.56 -3.97
CA LYS A 292 -5.09 -9.04 -5.32
C LYS A 292 -6.14 -9.56 -6.30
N GLU A 293 -6.42 -10.85 -6.31
CA GLU A 293 -7.47 -11.46 -7.14
C GLU A 293 -8.85 -10.85 -6.85
N ASN A 294 -9.21 -10.71 -5.57
CA ASN A 294 -10.45 -10.07 -5.15
C ASN A 294 -10.55 -8.63 -5.67
N TYR A 295 -9.45 -7.85 -5.59
CA TYR A 295 -9.42 -6.50 -6.12
C TYR A 295 -9.61 -6.46 -7.64
N GLU A 296 -8.96 -7.36 -8.37
CA GLU A 296 -9.04 -7.45 -9.83
C GLU A 296 -10.42 -7.92 -10.33
N LEU A 297 -11.06 -8.82 -9.58
CA LEU A 297 -12.36 -9.41 -9.92
C LEU A 297 -13.55 -8.68 -9.27
N THR A 298 -13.30 -7.59 -8.52
CA THR A 298 -14.39 -6.85 -7.85
C THR A 298 -15.36 -6.29 -8.89
N ALA A 299 -16.63 -6.64 -8.77
CA ALA A 299 -17.73 -6.03 -9.52
C ALA A 299 -17.96 -4.58 -9.06
N ARG A 300 -17.21 -3.62 -9.58
CA ARG A 300 -17.45 -2.19 -9.31
C ARG A 300 -18.42 -1.63 -10.35
N ASN A 301 -19.54 -1.06 -9.90
CA ASN A 301 -20.53 -0.39 -10.74
C ASN A 301 -21.03 -1.25 -11.92
N VAL A 302 -21.15 -2.57 -11.70
CA VAL A 302 -21.56 -3.52 -12.75
C VAL A 302 -23.09 -3.45 -12.91
N LYS A 303 -23.54 -2.87 -14.03
CA LYS A 303 -24.96 -2.81 -14.39
C LYS A 303 -25.42 -3.99 -15.25
N ASN A 304 -24.50 -4.65 -15.95
CA ASN A 304 -24.77 -5.73 -16.89
C ASN A 304 -23.87 -6.94 -16.60
N GLN A 305 -24.34 -8.13 -16.94
CA GLN A 305 -23.61 -9.39 -16.77
C GLN A 305 -22.68 -9.63 -17.97
N TYR A 306 -21.40 -9.92 -17.68
CA TYR A 306 -20.34 -10.20 -18.65
C TYR A 306 -19.57 -11.45 -18.22
N LEU A 307 -19.66 -12.55 -18.98
CA LEU A 307 -19.06 -13.83 -18.59
C LEU A 307 -17.53 -13.73 -18.54
N LEU A 308 -16.92 -13.06 -19.52
CA LEU A 308 -15.47 -12.97 -19.72
C LEU A 308 -14.82 -11.81 -18.97
N SER A 309 -15.57 -11.17 -18.06
CA SER A 309 -15.11 -10.00 -17.30
C SER A 309 -13.85 -10.31 -16.49
N GLY A 310 -12.82 -9.47 -16.67
CA GLY A 310 -11.52 -9.61 -16.01
C GLY A 310 -10.53 -10.56 -16.70
N LYS A 311 -10.96 -11.29 -17.73
CA LYS A 311 -10.14 -12.29 -18.44
C LYS A 311 -9.90 -11.97 -19.92
N ILE A 312 -10.68 -11.08 -20.51
CA ILE A 312 -10.55 -10.69 -21.93
C ILE A 312 -9.56 -9.53 -22.17
N TYR A 313 -8.70 -9.73 -23.15
CA TYR A 313 -7.66 -8.83 -23.63
C TYR A 313 -7.80 -8.59 -25.13
N CYS A 314 -7.28 -7.46 -25.58
CA CYS A 314 -7.11 -7.08 -26.97
C CYS A 314 -5.78 -7.58 -27.50
N SER A 315 -5.69 -7.76 -28.82
CA SER A 315 -4.45 -8.04 -29.56
C SER A 315 -3.33 -7.05 -29.23
N CYS A 316 -3.67 -5.78 -28.95
CA CYS A 316 -2.70 -4.76 -28.48
C CYS A 316 -2.14 -4.98 -27.05
N GLY A 317 -2.57 -6.03 -26.35
CA GLY A 317 -2.13 -6.36 -25.00
C GLY A 317 -2.89 -5.65 -23.87
N ARG A 318 -3.77 -4.67 -24.17
CA ARG A 318 -4.63 -4.04 -23.16
C ARG A 318 -5.89 -4.87 -22.87
N ARG A 319 -6.45 -4.72 -21.68
CA ARG A 319 -7.72 -5.38 -21.30
C ARG A 319 -8.89 -4.86 -22.14
N ARG A 320 -9.90 -5.71 -22.36
CA ARG A 320 -11.23 -5.24 -22.80
C ARG A 320 -12.18 -5.15 -21.60
N THR A 321 -12.97 -4.08 -21.57
CA THR A 321 -14.00 -3.84 -20.55
C THR A 321 -15.39 -3.91 -21.16
N GLY A 322 -16.34 -4.42 -20.40
CA GLY A 322 -17.75 -4.42 -20.78
C GLY A 322 -18.31 -3.00 -20.84
N GLU A 323 -18.87 -2.63 -21.98
CA GLU A 323 -19.57 -1.37 -22.20
C GLU A 323 -21.05 -1.66 -22.41
N GLY A 324 -21.87 -1.06 -21.55
CA GLY A 324 -23.32 -1.15 -21.66
C GLY A 324 -23.85 -0.51 -22.94
N PRO A 325 -25.14 -0.71 -23.23
CA PRO A 325 -25.75 -0.16 -24.43
C PRO A 325 -25.70 1.39 -24.40
N GLN A 326 -25.16 2.01 -25.45
CA GLN A 326 -25.16 3.48 -25.62
C GLN A 326 -26.39 3.98 -26.39
N LYS A 327 -26.72 3.34 -27.52
CA LYS A 327 -27.88 3.65 -28.39
C LYS A 327 -28.41 2.38 -29.06
N GLY A 328 -28.71 1.33 -28.27
CA GLY A 328 -29.14 0.03 -28.81
C GLY A 328 -29.35 -1.02 -27.71
N LYS A 329 -29.50 -2.31 -28.10
CA LYS A 329 -29.71 -3.43 -27.16
C LYS A 329 -28.46 -4.29 -26.90
N HIS A 330 -27.35 -4.03 -27.57
CA HIS A 330 -26.17 -4.89 -27.54
C HIS A 330 -25.13 -4.45 -26.51
N LEU A 331 -24.50 -5.45 -25.88
CA LEU A 331 -23.40 -5.31 -24.95
C LEU A 331 -22.09 -5.56 -25.70
N TYR A 332 -21.04 -4.82 -25.41
CA TYR A 332 -19.75 -4.97 -26.09
C TYR A 332 -18.58 -5.09 -25.11
N TYR A 333 -17.57 -5.87 -25.48
CA TYR A 333 -16.23 -5.77 -24.91
C TYR A 333 -15.40 -4.80 -25.74
N ARG A 334 -14.98 -3.67 -25.16
CA ARG A 334 -14.15 -2.66 -25.85
C ARG A 334 -12.78 -2.51 -25.20
N CYS A 335 -11.75 -2.27 -26.01
CA CYS A 335 -10.38 -2.08 -25.54
C CYS A 335 -10.26 -0.86 -24.61
N THR A 336 -9.55 -0.99 -23.49
CA THR A 336 -9.34 0.10 -22.51
C THR A 336 -8.37 1.18 -22.99
N ASP A 337 -7.63 0.95 -24.07
CA ASP A 337 -6.74 1.95 -24.68
C ASP A 337 -7.45 3.28 -24.90
N ARG A 338 -8.71 3.23 -25.36
CA ARG A 338 -9.55 4.41 -25.62
C ARG A 338 -9.77 5.32 -24.41
N VAL A 339 -9.77 4.77 -23.19
CA VAL A 339 -9.99 5.52 -21.95
C VAL A 339 -8.66 5.89 -21.32
N LEU A 340 -7.73 4.93 -21.28
CA LEU A 340 -6.43 5.08 -20.63
C LEU A 340 -5.51 6.07 -21.34
N MET A 341 -5.69 6.29 -22.64
CA MET A 341 -4.89 7.26 -23.38
C MET A 341 -5.36 8.70 -23.17
N HIS A 342 -6.56 8.94 -22.62
CA HIS A 342 -7.07 10.30 -22.44
C HIS A 342 -6.10 11.16 -21.60
N PRO A 343 -5.69 12.37 -22.05
CA PRO A 343 -6.24 13.15 -23.18
C PRO A 343 -5.57 12.90 -24.55
N LEU A 344 -4.57 12.03 -24.63
CA LEU A 344 -3.86 11.68 -25.86
C LEU A 344 -4.71 10.77 -26.78
N PRO A 345 -4.41 10.73 -28.10
CA PRO A 345 -5.10 9.84 -29.02
C PRO A 345 -4.86 8.36 -28.68
N ARG A 346 -5.88 7.54 -28.93
CA ARG A 346 -5.78 6.07 -28.80
C ARG A 346 -4.75 5.51 -29.79
N LYS A 347 -4.01 4.50 -29.38
CA LYS A 347 -3.08 3.74 -30.23
C LYS A 347 -3.74 2.50 -30.83
N CYS A 348 -4.77 1.97 -30.18
CA CYS A 348 -5.49 0.77 -30.63
C CYS A 348 -6.80 1.15 -31.35
N HIS A 349 -6.95 0.66 -32.58
CA HIS A 349 -8.12 0.90 -33.45
C HIS A 349 -9.04 -0.31 -33.60
N GLU A 350 -8.76 -1.40 -32.88
CA GLU A 350 -9.56 -2.62 -32.88
C GLU A 350 -11.01 -2.35 -32.43
N GLU A 351 -11.97 -2.97 -33.11
CA GLU A 351 -13.39 -2.78 -32.85
C GLU A 351 -13.87 -3.48 -31.56
N GLY A 352 -15.10 -3.15 -31.17
CA GLY A 352 -15.77 -3.77 -30.02
C GLY A 352 -16.33 -5.14 -30.39
N ILE A 353 -16.13 -6.11 -29.50
CA ILE A 353 -16.65 -7.47 -29.68
C ILE A 353 -18.03 -7.56 -29.03
N ASN A 354 -19.04 -8.10 -29.73
CA ASN A 354 -20.36 -8.30 -29.13
C ASN A 354 -20.27 -9.31 -27.97
N ALA A 355 -20.58 -8.85 -26.76
CA ALA A 355 -20.37 -9.63 -25.54
C ALA A 355 -21.24 -10.88 -25.49
N ARG A 356 -22.48 -10.85 -26.02
CA ARG A 356 -23.35 -12.04 -26.02
C ARG A 356 -22.82 -13.14 -26.94
N ILE A 357 -22.30 -12.75 -28.10
CA ILE A 357 -21.72 -13.69 -29.07
C ILE A 357 -20.41 -14.26 -28.51
N ALA A 358 -19.53 -13.40 -27.99
CA ALA A 358 -18.28 -13.82 -27.38
C ALA A 358 -18.48 -14.73 -26.16
N ASP A 359 -19.39 -14.36 -25.26
CA ASP A 359 -19.72 -15.15 -24.07
C ASP A 359 -20.25 -16.54 -24.46
N LYS A 360 -21.12 -16.61 -25.47
CA LYS A 360 -21.67 -17.88 -25.98
C LYS A 360 -20.59 -18.73 -26.64
N LEU A 361 -19.80 -18.17 -27.57
CA LEU A 361 -18.74 -18.91 -28.28
C LEU A 361 -17.71 -19.49 -27.31
N VAL A 362 -17.26 -18.70 -26.34
CA VAL A 362 -16.29 -19.17 -25.34
C VAL A 362 -16.92 -20.23 -24.44
N TRP A 363 -18.16 -20.05 -23.99
CA TRP A 363 -18.83 -21.04 -23.15
C TRP A 363 -19.08 -22.36 -23.88
N ASP A 364 -19.58 -22.30 -25.11
CA ASP A 364 -19.85 -23.49 -25.93
C ASP A 364 -18.55 -24.23 -26.26
N GLY A 365 -17.48 -23.50 -26.57
CA GLY A 365 -16.14 -24.07 -26.76
C GLY A 365 -15.65 -24.80 -25.51
N ILE A 366 -15.63 -24.14 -24.35
CA ILE A 366 -15.21 -24.77 -23.08
C ILE A 366 -16.12 -25.96 -22.75
N SER A 367 -17.42 -25.85 -22.98
CA SER A 367 -18.38 -26.93 -22.75
C SER A 367 -18.06 -28.15 -23.61
N ASN A 368 -17.81 -27.97 -24.92
CA ASN A 368 -17.43 -29.05 -25.82
C ASN A 368 -16.09 -29.70 -25.45
N TYR A 369 -15.11 -28.91 -25.00
CA TYR A 369 -13.86 -29.45 -24.47
C TYR A 369 -14.09 -30.28 -23.22
N MET A 370 -14.95 -29.84 -22.30
CA MET A 370 -15.23 -30.58 -21.05
C MET A 370 -16.10 -31.83 -21.25
N THR A 371 -16.92 -31.88 -22.30
CA THR A 371 -17.87 -32.98 -22.53
C THR A 371 -17.38 -34.03 -23.51
N SER A 372 -16.42 -33.71 -24.38
CA SER A 372 -15.91 -34.63 -25.41
C SER A 372 -14.63 -35.34 -24.97
N PRO A 373 -14.68 -36.65 -24.66
CA PRO A 373 -13.50 -37.39 -24.24
C PRO A 373 -12.44 -37.48 -25.33
N LYS A 374 -12.86 -37.52 -26.60
CA LYS A 374 -11.94 -37.60 -27.74
C LYS A 374 -11.03 -36.38 -27.82
N ILE A 375 -11.61 -35.18 -27.75
CA ILE A 375 -10.87 -33.92 -27.85
C ILE A 375 -9.88 -33.79 -26.67
N LEU A 376 -10.31 -34.14 -25.45
CA LEU A 376 -9.44 -34.12 -24.28
C LEU A 376 -8.29 -35.12 -24.38
N LYS A 377 -8.56 -36.37 -24.78
CA LYS A 377 -7.52 -37.39 -24.96
C LYS A 377 -6.49 -36.98 -26.02
N ASP A 378 -6.94 -36.41 -27.13
CA ASP A 378 -6.03 -35.92 -28.19
C ASP A 378 -5.16 -34.75 -27.69
N GLN A 379 -5.72 -33.82 -26.91
CA GLN A 379 -4.96 -32.73 -26.32
C GLN A 379 -3.98 -33.20 -25.24
N VAL A 380 -4.36 -34.15 -24.38
CA VAL A 380 -3.45 -34.74 -23.38
C VAL A 380 -2.28 -35.45 -24.07
N LYS A 381 -2.53 -36.18 -25.17
CA LYS A 381 -1.47 -36.82 -25.96
C LYS A 381 -0.54 -35.81 -26.62
N ARG A 382 -1.07 -34.73 -27.19
CA ARG A 382 -0.26 -33.64 -27.76
C ARG A 382 0.66 -33.05 -26.68
N TRP A 383 0.09 -32.70 -25.52
CA TRP A 383 0.84 -32.12 -24.43
C TRP A 383 1.89 -33.07 -23.85
N MET A 384 1.59 -34.36 -23.71
CA MET A 384 2.58 -35.37 -23.32
C MET A 384 3.74 -35.48 -24.32
N THR A 385 3.48 -35.28 -25.61
CA THR A 385 4.51 -35.35 -26.65
C THR A 385 5.42 -34.12 -26.61
N GLU A 386 4.85 -32.94 -26.45
CA GLU A 386 5.58 -31.68 -26.27
C GLU A 386 6.42 -31.68 -24.99
N GLN A 387 5.84 -32.10 -23.86
CA GLN A 387 6.58 -32.22 -22.59
C GLN A 387 7.72 -33.23 -22.66
N LYS A 388 7.55 -34.36 -23.36
CA LYS A 388 8.66 -35.31 -23.59
C LYS A 388 9.78 -34.71 -24.43
N GLN A 389 9.46 -33.80 -25.35
CA GLN A 389 10.47 -33.08 -26.15
C GLN A 389 11.19 -32.01 -25.30
N GLU A 390 10.44 -31.22 -24.53
CA GLU A 390 10.99 -30.21 -23.61
C GLU A 390 11.90 -30.83 -22.54
N VAL A 391 11.47 -31.93 -21.91
CA VAL A 391 12.28 -32.65 -20.91
C VAL A 391 13.57 -33.17 -21.55
N LYS A 392 13.50 -33.76 -22.75
CA LYS A 392 14.71 -34.20 -23.48
C LYS A 392 15.65 -33.04 -23.81
N GLN A 393 15.13 -31.86 -24.13
CA GLN A 393 15.94 -30.67 -24.43
C GLN A 393 16.54 -30.07 -23.15
N ALA A 394 15.79 -30.05 -22.05
CA ALA A 394 16.26 -29.63 -20.75
C ALA A 394 17.37 -30.56 -20.23
N ASP A 395 17.21 -31.88 -20.35
CA ASP A 395 18.21 -32.86 -19.95
C ASP A 395 19.52 -32.67 -20.72
N LYS A 396 19.46 -32.44 -22.04
CA LYS A 396 20.64 -32.11 -22.86
C LYS A 396 21.32 -30.82 -22.40
N SER A 397 20.53 -29.78 -22.13
CA SER A 397 21.06 -28.48 -21.68
C SER A 397 21.73 -28.58 -20.30
N VAL A 398 21.16 -29.38 -19.39
CA VAL A 398 21.75 -29.68 -18.07
C VAL A 398 23.06 -30.44 -18.23
N GLU A 399 23.14 -31.40 -19.16
CA GLU A 399 24.37 -32.14 -19.44
C GLU A 399 25.50 -31.23 -19.95
N GLU A 400 25.18 -30.27 -20.82
CA GLU A 400 26.14 -29.26 -21.31
C GLU A 400 26.65 -28.35 -20.19
N LEU A 401 25.75 -27.85 -19.33
CA LEU A 401 26.11 -27.04 -18.17
C LEU A 401 26.95 -27.82 -17.14
N GLN A 402 26.68 -29.13 -16.98
CA GLN A 402 27.50 -30.00 -16.13
C GLN A 402 28.91 -30.18 -16.68
N LYS A 403 29.07 -30.32 -18.01
CA LYS A 403 30.39 -30.38 -18.67
C LYS A 403 31.17 -29.09 -18.45
N GLU A 404 30.52 -27.93 -18.58
CA GLU A 404 31.16 -26.63 -18.33
C GLU A 404 31.52 -26.44 -16.85
N LEU A 405 30.69 -26.91 -15.92
CA LEU A 405 31.01 -26.91 -14.49
C LEU A 405 32.25 -27.76 -14.17
N VAL A 406 32.40 -28.93 -14.83
CA VAL A 406 33.59 -29.77 -14.69
C VAL A 406 34.83 -29.06 -15.24
N ARG A 407 34.71 -28.37 -16.39
CA ARG A 407 35.81 -27.58 -16.97
C ARG A 407 36.29 -26.48 -16.01
N ILE A 408 35.36 -25.70 -15.46
CA ILE A 408 35.66 -24.62 -14.50
C ILE A 408 36.29 -25.19 -13.22
N LYS A 409 35.81 -26.32 -12.70
CA LYS A 409 36.43 -26.99 -11.54
C LYS A 409 37.86 -27.45 -11.82
N ASN A 410 38.13 -27.97 -13.02
CA ASN A 410 39.47 -28.38 -13.42
C ASN A 410 40.42 -27.18 -13.62
N GLU A 411 39.89 -26.02 -14.01
CA GLU A 411 40.63 -24.77 -14.11
C GLU A 411 40.95 -24.19 -12.73
N GLU A 412 39.97 -24.16 -11.81
CA GLU A 412 40.15 -23.79 -10.40
C GLU A 412 41.25 -24.67 -9.75
N GLN A 413 41.23 -25.98 -10.00
CA GLN A 413 42.28 -26.90 -9.51
C GLN A 413 43.67 -26.62 -10.11
N ARG A 414 43.77 -26.14 -11.35
CA ARG A 414 45.05 -25.78 -11.97
C ARG A 414 45.66 -24.55 -11.30
N TYR A 415 44.86 -23.52 -11.03
CA TYR A 415 45.32 -22.36 -10.27
C TYR A 415 45.76 -22.73 -8.85
N ILE A 416 45.01 -23.61 -8.16
CA ILE A 416 45.40 -24.10 -6.82
C ILE A 416 46.74 -24.86 -6.87
N LYS A 417 46.96 -25.69 -7.90
CA LYS A 417 48.23 -26.41 -8.08
C LYS A 417 49.39 -25.47 -8.41
N ALA A 418 49.18 -24.45 -9.23
CA ALA A 418 50.19 -23.43 -9.55
C ALA A 418 50.59 -22.62 -8.30
N TYR A 419 49.62 -22.28 -7.44
CA TYR A 419 49.89 -21.65 -6.14
C TYR A 419 50.69 -22.57 -5.20
N GLY A 420 50.31 -23.85 -5.11
CA GLY A 420 51.05 -24.85 -4.32
C GLY A 420 52.47 -25.12 -4.83
N ALA A 421 52.76 -24.77 -6.09
CA ALA A 421 54.09 -24.82 -6.69
C ALA A 421 54.82 -23.45 -6.66
N GLU A 422 54.31 -22.47 -5.91
CA GLU A 422 54.86 -21.11 -5.75
C GLU A 422 55.01 -20.32 -7.07
N MET A 423 54.24 -20.67 -8.11
CA MET A 423 54.30 -20.01 -9.42
C MET A 423 53.45 -18.73 -9.52
N ILE A 424 52.55 -18.49 -8.55
CA ILE A 424 51.65 -17.32 -8.49
C ILE A 424 51.50 -16.84 -7.04
N ASP A 425 51.27 -15.53 -6.87
CA ASP A 425 51.03 -14.93 -5.55
C ASP A 425 49.56 -15.04 -5.08
N THR A 426 49.31 -14.68 -3.81
CA THR A 426 47.98 -14.74 -3.20
C THR A 426 46.95 -13.80 -3.82
N ASP A 427 47.37 -12.63 -4.30
CA ASP A 427 46.49 -11.63 -4.91
C ASP A 427 46.11 -12.05 -6.34
N GLN A 428 47.07 -12.55 -7.13
CA GLN A 428 46.86 -13.13 -8.46
C GLN A 428 45.93 -14.35 -8.42
N LEU A 429 46.05 -15.21 -7.39
CA LEU A 429 45.14 -16.33 -7.17
C LEU A 429 43.72 -15.82 -6.84
N LYS A 430 43.61 -14.78 -6.03
CA LYS A 430 42.32 -14.22 -5.63
C LYS A 430 41.57 -13.63 -6.82
N ASP A 431 42.26 -12.82 -7.64
CA ASP A 431 41.68 -12.24 -8.85
C ASP A 431 41.25 -13.32 -9.86
N SER A 432 42.10 -14.33 -10.10
CA SER A 432 41.80 -15.40 -11.06
C SER A 432 40.70 -16.36 -10.58
N THR A 433 40.53 -16.53 -9.26
CA THR A 433 39.51 -17.43 -8.69
C THR A 433 38.18 -16.74 -8.38
N GLU A 434 38.13 -15.42 -8.26
CA GLU A 434 36.89 -14.69 -7.95
C GLU A 434 35.88 -14.79 -9.10
N ASP A 435 36.33 -14.63 -10.34
CA ASP A 435 35.49 -14.75 -11.53
C ASP A 435 35.02 -16.19 -11.77
N LEU A 436 35.90 -17.18 -11.57
CA LEU A 436 35.53 -18.59 -11.63
C LEU A 436 34.49 -18.96 -10.56
N LYS A 437 34.61 -18.43 -9.33
CA LYS A 437 33.61 -18.64 -8.26
C LYS A 437 32.26 -18.03 -8.63
N LYS A 438 32.23 -16.84 -9.23
CA LYS A 438 30.99 -16.20 -9.71
C LYS A 438 30.33 -17.04 -10.81
N GLN A 439 31.09 -17.49 -11.80
CA GLN A 439 30.59 -18.33 -12.90
C GLN A 439 30.07 -19.68 -12.39
N LYS A 440 30.84 -20.37 -11.53
CA LYS A 440 30.44 -21.63 -10.88
C LYS A 440 29.12 -21.49 -10.15
N LYS A 441 28.98 -20.45 -9.31
CA LYS A 441 27.74 -20.20 -8.57
C LYS A 441 26.56 -19.91 -9.50
N SER A 442 26.78 -19.19 -10.61
CA SER A 442 25.73 -18.93 -11.60
C SER A 442 25.27 -20.20 -12.31
N ILE A 443 26.20 -21.05 -12.76
CA ILE A 443 25.90 -22.33 -13.42
C ILE A 443 25.22 -23.31 -12.46
N GLU A 444 25.69 -23.42 -11.21
CA GLU A 444 25.06 -24.25 -10.18
C GLU A 444 23.61 -23.80 -9.91
N GLN A 445 23.35 -22.49 -9.89
CA GLN A 445 21.99 -21.95 -9.77
C GLN A 445 21.11 -22.28 -10.98
N GLN A 446 21.66 -22.20 -12.20
CA GLN A 446 20.95 -22.55 -13.43
C GLN A 446 20.58 -24.03 -13.48
N ILE A 447 21.54 -24.91 -13.19
CA ILE A 447 21.32 -26.37 -13.09
C ILE A 447 20.24 -26.67 -12.05
N TYR A 448 20.32 -26.05 -10.87
CA TYR A 448 19.34 -26.25 -9.81
C TYR A 448 17.93 -25.79 -10.23
N SER A 449 17.79 -24.65 -10.91
CA SER A 449 16.49 -24.20 -11.43
C SER A 449 15.93 -25.15 -12.48
N MET A 450 16.75 -25.57 -13.46
CA MET A 450 16.32 -26.46 -14.54
C MET A 450 15.90 -27.83 -14.00
N GLN A 451 16.70 -28.45 -13.12
CA GLN A 451 16.37 -29.74 -12.50
C GLN A 451 15.10 -29.66 -11.64
N ARG A 452 14.89 -28.56 -10.94
CA ARG A 452 13.67 -28.32 -10.17
C ARG A 452 12.45 -28.28 -11.09
N ASP A 453 12.56 -27.61 -12.24
CA ASP A 453 11.49 -27.52 -13.23
C ASP A 453 11.21 -28.89 -13.87
N THR A 454 12.24 -29.71 -14.14
CA THR A 454 12.08 -31.10 -14.63
C THR A 454 11.38 -32.01 -13.61
N VAL A 455 11.67 -31.86 -12.31
CA VAL A 455 11.02 -32.63 -11.24
C VAL A 455 9.55 -32.22 -11.07
N ILE A 456 9.24 -30.93 -11.22
CA ILE A 456 7.85 -30.41 -11.22
C ILE A 456 7.09 -30.93 -12.45
N GLY A 457 7.77 -31.14 -13.57
CA GLY A 457 7.22 -31.71 -14.82
C GLY A 457 6.80 -33.19 -14.74
N LYS A 458 7.12 -33.93 -13.65
CA LYS A 458 6.53 -35.26 -13.38
C LYS A 458 5.08 -35.12 -12.89
N VAL A 459 4.24 -34.48 -13.69
CA VAL A 459 2.80 -34.42 -13.46
C VAL A 459 2.22 -35.81 -13.71
N ASN A 460 1.52 -36.36 -12.74
CA ASN A 460 0.75 -37.59 -12.94
C ASN A 460 -0.38 -37.27 -13.91
N TYR A 461 -0.26 -37.74 -15.15
CA TYR A 461 -1.28 -37.52 -16.17
C TYR A 461 -2.53 -38.32 -15.81
N PRO A 462 -3.73 -37.74 -15.98
CA PRO A 462 -4.96 -38.46 -15.71
C PRO A 462 -5.09 -39.64 -16.67
N ASP A 463 -5.48 -40.79 -16.13
CA ASP A 463 -5.70 -42.00 -16.92
C ASP A 463 -6.93 -41.81 -17.85
N ASP A 464 -7.00 -42.57 -18.94
CA ASP A 464 -8.10 -42.49 -19.90
C ASP A 464 -9.47 -42.70 -19.22
N LYS A 465 -9.51 -43.52 -18.17
CA LYS A 465 -10.71 -43.74 -17.33
C LYS A 465 -11.10 -42.52 -16.52
N GLU A 466 -10.14 -41.77 -15.97
CA GLU A 466 -10.38 -40.55 -15.20
C GLU A 466 -10.90 -39.44 -16.10
N ILE A 467 -10.39 -39.35 -17.34
CA ILE A 467 -10.88 -38.42 -18.36
C ILE A 467 -12.33 -38.76 -18.74
N ASP A 468 -12.64 -40.03 -18.96
CA ASP A 468 -14.00 -40.47 -19.31
C ASP A 468 -14.99 -40.22 -18.15
N GLU A 469 -14.58 -40.45 -16.90
CA GLU A 469 -15.39 -40.13 -15.72
C GLU A 469 -15.62 -38.62 -15.58
N PHE A 470 -14.57 -37.82 -15.75
CA PHE A 470 -14.66 -36.36 -15.74
C PHE A 470 -15.68 -35.85 -16.78
N CYS A 471 -15.60 -36.34 -18.03
CA CYS A 471 -16.51 -35.93 -19.11
C CYS A 471 -17.97 -36.28 -18.79
N LYS A 472 -18.22 -37.46 -18.19
CA LYS A 472 -19.56 -37.89 -17.78
C LYS A 472 -20.16 -36.97 -16.71
N ILE A 473 -19.37 -36.59 -15.72
CA ILE A 473 -19.82 -35.67 -14.66
C ILE A 473 -20.02 -34.26 -15.24
N ALA A 474 -19.09 -33.80 -16.08
CA ALA A 474 -19.18 -32.51 -16.75
C ALA A 474 -20.47 -32.40 -17.59
N TYR A 475 -20.82 -33.44 -18.35
CA TYR A 475 -22.07 -33.49 -19.14
C TYR A 475 -23.32 -33.28 -18.27
N LYS A 476 -23.38 -33.92 -17.09
CA LYS A 476 -24.51 -33.78 -16.16
C LYS A 476 -24.61 -32.37 -15.54
N VAL A 477 -23.47 -31.70 -15.36
CA VAL A 477 -23.37 -30.49 -14.54
C VAL A 477 -23.40 -29.21 -15.38
N ILE A 478 -22.90 -29.21 -16.61
CA ILE A 478 -22.77 -28.03 -17.47
C ILE A 478 -24.13 -27.57 -18.04
N GLY A 479 -25.10 -28.48 -18.19
CA GLY A 479 -26.38 -28.20 -18.85
C GLY A 479 -27.26 -27.16 -18.15
N ASP A 480 -27.24 -27.09 -16.81
CA ASP A 480 -28.18 -26.27 -16.01
C ASP A 480 -27.48 -25.24 -15.11
N MET A 481 -26.31 -24.74 -15.51
CA MET A 481 -25.59 -23.74 -14.71
C MET A 481 -26.16 -22.33 -14.84
N GLY A 482 -26.46 -21.70 -13.70
CA GLY A 482 -26.71 -20.26 -13.63
C GLY A 482 -25.48 -19.41 -13.97
N PHE A 483 -25.68 -18.12 -14.27
CA PHE A 483 -24.61 -17.21 -14.74
C PHE A 483 -23.40 -17.14 -13.78
N GLU A 484 -23.62 -17.08 -12.47
CA GLU A 484 -22.54 -17.00 -11.47
C GLU A 484 -21.68 -18.27 -11.47
N ALA A 485 -22.31 -19.44 -11.63
CA ALA A 485 -21.62 -20.72 -11.73
C ALA A 485 -20.79 -20.79 -13.02
N LYS A 486 -21.35 -20.39 -14.17
CA LYS A 486 -20.62 -20.30 -15.45
C LYS A 486 -19.41 -19.38 -15.34
N GLN A 487 -19.58 -18.20 -14.73
CA GLN A 487 -18.49 -17.24 -14.55
C GLN A 487 -17.40 -17.78 -13.60
N SER A 488 -17.78 -18.52 -12.56
CA SER A 488 -16.81 -19.18 -11.67
C SER A 488 -15.97 -20.22 -12.42
N VAL A 489 -16.61 -21.04 -13.26
CA VAL A 489 -15.92 -22.02 -14.11
C VAL A 489 -14.95 -21.31 -15.06
N VAL A 490 -15.40 -20.29 -15.80
CA VAL A 490 -14.53 -19.52 -16.71
C VAL A 490 -13.35 -18.91 -15.95
N ARG A 491 -13.55 -18.35 -14.76
CA ARG A 491 -12.45 -17.76 -13.98
C ARG A 491 -11.41 -18.77 -13.49
N LYS A 492 -11.83 -20.02 -13.26
CA LYS A 492 -10.96 -21.11 -12.80
C LYS A 492 -10.22 -21.79 -13.94
N VAL A 493 -10.92 -22.05 -15.05
CA VAL A 493 -10.40 -22.80 -16.21
C VAL A 493 -9.60 -21.88 -17.14
N VAL A 494 -10.04 -20.63 -17.32
CA VAL A 494 -9.44 -19.73 -18.30
C VAL A 494 -8.47 -18.77 -17.62
N ASP A 495 -7.24 -18.70 -18.12
CA ASP A 495 -6.26 -17.73 -17.66
C ASP A 495 -6.43 -16.40 -18.38
N THR A 496 -6.47 -16.45 -19.71
CA THR A 496 -6.46 -15.28 -20.58
C THR A 496 -7.26 -15.56 -21.86
N ILE A 497 -8.03 -14.57 -22.30
CA ILE A 497 -8.74 -14.59 -23.57
C ILE A 497 -8.23 -13.42 -24.40
N VAL A 498 -7.74 -13.68 -25.61
CA VAL A 498 -7.37 -12.63 -26.56
C VAL A 498 -8.42 -12.63 -27.66
N GLY A 499 -9.22 -11.56 -27.72
CA GLY A 499 -10.19 -11.38 -28.80
C GLY A 499 -9.71 -10.38 -29.85
N THR A 500 -10.21 -10.51 -31.06
CA THR A 500 -10.41 -9.44 -32.03
C THR A 500 -11.88 -9.45 -32.44
N GLN A 501 -12.29 -8.60 -33.37
CA GLN A 501 -13.65 -8.68 -33.92
C GLN A 501 -13.92 -10.01 -34.65
N LEU A 502 -12.89 -10.65 -35.21
CA LEU A 502 -13.01 -11.82 -36.08
C LEU A 502 -12.65 -13.14 -35.37
N ASP A 503 -11.71 -13.09 -34.42
CA ASP A 503 -11.22 -14.28 -33.73
C ASP A 503 -11.24 -14.14 -32.20
N ILE A 504 -11.36 -15.26 -31.50
CA ILE A 504 -11.21 -15.33 -30.04
C ILE A 504 -10.33 -16.52 -29.72
N LYS A 505 -9.15 -16.23 -29.17
CA LYS A 505 -8.20 -17.22 -28.66
C LYS A 505 -8.33 -17.34 -27.16
N VAL A 506 -8.56 -18.56 -26.67
CA VAL A 506 -8.77 -18.84 -25.24
C VAL A 506 -7.59 -19.67 -24.73
N TYR A 507 -6.93 -19.16 -23.70
CA TYR A 507 -5.82 -19.84 -23.03
C TYR A 507 -6.24 -20.19 -21.61
N GLY A 508 -6.05 -21.45 -21.22
CA GLY A 508 -6.53 -21.95 -19.93
C GLY A 508 -5.92 -23.28 -19.53
N HIS A 509 -6.28 -23.72 -18.33
CA HIS A 509 -5.92 -25.01 -17.76
C HIS A 509 -7.20 -25.72 -17.32
N LEU A 510 -7.43 -26.94 -17.80
CA LEU A 510 -8.54 -27.75 -17.33
C LEU A 510 -8.06 -28.71 -16.24
N PRO A 511 -8.46 -28.54 -14.97
CA PRO A 511 -8.08 -29.47 -13.93
C PRO A 511 -8.94 -30.74 -14.03
N ILE A 512 -8.36 -31.81 -14.58
CA ILE A 512 -9.01 -33.12 -14.68
C ILE A 512 -8.90 -33.79 -13.31
N ASN A 513 -9.84 -33.47 -12.41
CA ASN A 513 -9.96 -34.10 -11.10
C ASN A 513 -11.45 -34.24 -10.75
N THR A 514 -11.89 -35.48 -10.55
CA THR A 514 -13.28 -35.86 -10.29
C THR A 514 -13.86 -35.19 -9.04
N SER A 515 -13.03 -34.88 -8.03
CA SER A 515 -13.45 -34.19 -6.80
C SER A 515 -13.74 -32.69 -6.96
N ILE A 516 -13.30 -32.07 -8.07
CA ILE A 516 -13.53 -30.64 -8.33
C ILE A 516 -14.96 -30.41 -8.84
N ILE A 517 -15.49 -31.28 -9.69
CA ILE A 517 -16.84 -31.11 -10.26
C ILE A 517 -17.91 -31.29 -9.18
N ALA A 518 -17.74 -32.26 -8.28
CA ALA A 518 -18.66 -32.50 -7.16
C ALA A 518 -18.77 -31.29 -6.19
N ASN A 519 -17.69 -30.51 -6.02
CA ASN A 519 -17.66 -29.33 -5.17
C ASN A 519 -18.21 -28.06 -5.84
N ILE A 520 -18.04 -27.92 -7.17
CA ILE A 520 -18.65 -26.82 -7.95
C ILE A 520 -20.19 -26.89 -7.87
N TRP A 521 -20.77 -28.09 -7.79
CA TRP A 521 -22.22 -28.30 -7.75
C TRP A 521 -22.88 -27.93 -6.40
N LYS A 522 -22.14 -28.00 -5.27
CA LYS A 522 -22.68 -27.70 -3.92
C LYS A 522 -22.63 -26.22 -3.52
N GLY A 523 -22.28 -25.32 -4.44
CA GLY A 523 -22.15 -23.88 -4.14
C GLY A 523 -21.01 -23.53 -3.17
N GLY A 524 -20.10 -24.47 -2.91
CA GLY A 524 -18.98 -24.31 -1.98
C GLY A 524 -17.70 -23.89 -2.68
N THR A 525 -17.21 -22.68 -2.42
CA THR A 525 -15.80 -22.32 -2.66
C THR A 525 -14.91 -22.97 -1.60
N GLN A 526 -14.59 -24.25 -1.75
CA GLN A 526 -13.44 -24.87 -1.10
C GLN A 526 -12.54 -25.49 -2.17
N ASP A 527 -11.26 -25.12 -2.16
CA ASP A 527 -10.26 -25.73 -3.02
C ASP A 527 -9.65 -26.95 -2.34
N VAL A 528 -9.59 -28.03 -3.11
CA VAL A 528 -8.65 -29.14 -2.91
C VAL A 528 -7.24 -28.59 -3.15
N LYS A 529 -6.33 -28.91 -2.22
CA LYS A 529 -4.93 -28.45 -2.24
C LYS A 529 -4.24 -28.91 -3.53
N PHE A 530 -3.75 -27.95 -4.32
CA PHE A 530 -2.62 -28.17 -5.22
C PHE A 530 -1.45 -27.29 -4.75
N GLN A 531 -0.32 -27.93 -4.43
CA GLN A 531 0.94 -27.22 -4.21
C GLN A 531 1.40 -26.65 -5.55
N THR A 532 1.22 -25.35 -5.72
CA THR A 532 1.82 -24.60 -6.83
C THR A 532 3.16 -24.05 -6.34
N SER A 533 4.25 -24.73 -6.66
CA SER A 533 5.59 -24.16 -6.53
C SER A 533 5.78 -23.07 -7.59
N SER A 534 6.21 -21.89 -7.13
CA SER A 534 6.75 -20.74 -7.88
C SER A 534 5.91 -20.17 -9.04
N ARG A 535 5.10 -19.15 -8.72
CA ARG A 535 4.72 -18.10 -9.67
C ARG A 535 5.73 -16.96 -9.56
N ASP A 536 6.85 -17.08 -10.27
CA ASP A 536 7.65 -15.92 -10.64
C ASP A 536 7.24 -15.44 -12.03
N SER A 537 7.37 -14.13 -12.23
CA SER A 537 6.88 -13.36 -13.36
C SER A 537 7.31 -13.89 -14.72
N TRP A 538 6.39 -14.49 -15.46
CA TRP A 538 6.58 -14.85 -16.87
C TRP A 538 6.53 -13.61 -17.76
N SER A 539 7.68 -13.33 -18.38
CA SER A 539 7.90 -12.21 -19.29
C SER A 539 7.30 -12.45 -20.68
N THR A 540 7.20 -11.37 -21.46
CA THR A 540 6.52 -11.21 -22.75
C THR A 540 6.99 -12.14 -23.88
N LYS A 541 8.09 -12.89 -23.71
CA LYS A 541 8.77 -13.64 -24.79
C LYS A 541 8.20 -15.03 -25.11
N CYS A 542 7.49 -15.68 -24.18
CA CYS A 542 6.90 -17.01 -24.43
C CYS A 542 5.45 -16.97 -24.92
N ARG A 543 4.98 -15.84 -25.46
CA ARG A 543 3.62 -15.74 -26.04
C ARG A 543 3.48 -16.42 -27.40
N GLU A 544 4.57 -16.89 -27.99
CA GLU A 544 4.58 -17.43 -29.37
C GLU A 544 4.48 -18.96 -29.47
N GLU A 545 4.70 -19.73 -28.40
CA GLU A 545 4.95 -21.19 -28.58
C GLU A 545 3.91 -22.17 -28.03
N HIS A 546 2.94 -21.77 -27.19
CA HIS A 546 1.95 -22.73 -26.67
C HIS A 546 0.52 -22.20 -26.79
N ALA A 547 -0.07 -22.46 -27.95
CA ALA A 547 -1.49 -22.31 -28.25
C ALA A 547 -2.18 -23.68 -28.15
N PHE A 548 -3.40 -23.71 -27.60
CA PHE A 548 -4.31 -24.85 -27.72
C PHE A 548 -5.18 -24.75 -28.96
#